data_AF-A0ABD0NJ93-F1
#
_entry.id   AF-A0ABD0NJ93-F1
#
_cell.length_a   1.000
_cell.length_b   1.000
_cell.length_c   1.000
_cell.angle_alpha   90.00
_cell.angle_beta   90.00
_cell.angle_gamma   90.00
#
_symmetry.space_group_name_H-M   'P 1'
#
loop_
_entity.id
_entity.type
_entity.pdbx_description
1 polymer ?
#
loop_
_entity_poly.entity_id
_entity_poly.type
_entity_poly.pdbx_seq_one_letter_code
_entity_poly.pdbx_strand_id
1 'polypeptide(L)' 'GKAWNNQDVVVDDLLTPCSSNDPGAIQMTWVDVASDKLLEPIVNLEDMLRSLEKTKPTVNEEDLEKLKKFTEDFGQEG' A
#
# COMPACT_ATOMS: atom_id res chain seq x y z
N GLY A 1 11.81 -8.94 -21.91
CA GLY A 1 12.06 -7.95 -20.83
C GLY A 1 13.45 -8.18 -20.26
N LYS A 2 13.99 -7.25 -19.47
CA LYS A 2 15.19 -7.51 -18.65
C LYS A 2 14.89 -8.64 -17.64
N ALA A 3 15.89 -9.43 -17.28
CA ALA A 3 15.73 -10.63 -16.45
C ALA A 3 15.06 -10.38 -15.08
N TRP A 4 15.26 -9.20 -14.47
CA TRP A 4 14.71 -8.85 -13.17
C TRP A 4 13.17 -8.71 -13.12
N ASN A 5 12.50 -8.52 -14.26
CA ASN A 5 11.04 -8.46 -14.35
C ASN A 5 10.46 -9.69 -15.07
N ASN A 6 11.21 -10.79 -15.08
CA ASN A 6 10.75 -12.08 -15.59
C ASN A 6 10.40 -12.97 -14.39
N GLN A 7 9.11 -13.30 -14.24
CA GLN A 7 8.61 -14.10 -13.13
C GLN A 7 9.17 -15.54 -13.10
N ASP A 8 9.70 -16.02 -14.22
CA ASP A 8 10.28 -17.36 -14.34
C ASP A 8 11.80 -17.39 -14.03
N VAL A 9 12.42 -16.25 -13.70
CA VAL A 9 13.87 -16.13 -13.48
C VAL A 9 14.16 -15.58 -12.09
N VAL A 10 14.89 -16.35 -11.28
CA VAL A 10 15.43 -15.89 -10.00
C VAL A 10 16.76 -15.19 -10.22
N VAL A 11 16.95 -14.06 -9.54
CA VAL A 11 18.19 -13.27 -9.53
C VAL A 11 18.66 -13.10 -8.09
N ASP A 12 19.97 -13.18 -7.85
CA ASP A 12 20.56 -13.23 -6.50
C ASP A 12 21.15 -11.89 -6.04
N ASP A 13 20.95 -10.81 -6.79
CA ASP A 13 21.62 -9.51 -6.59
C ASP A 13 20.67 -8.33 -6.35
N LEU A 14 19.41 -8.62 -5.99
CA LEU A 14 18.47 -7.58 -5.58
C LEU A 14 18.73 -7.12 -4.14
N LEU A 15 18.45 -5.85 -3.89
CA LEU A 15 18.58 -5.20 -2.59
C LEU A 15 17.19 -4.84 -2.06
N THR A 16 16.90 -5.28 -0.85
CA THR A 16 15.70 -4.89 -0.09
C THR A 16 16.11 -4.07 1.13
N PRO A 17 15.32 -3.05 1.53
CA PRO A 17 15.50 -2.41 2.83
C PRO A 17 15.45 -3.45 3.97
N CYS A 18 16.33 -3.28 4.96
CA CYS A 18 16.43 -4.14 6.14
C CYS A 18 16.81 -3.31 7.38
N SER A 19 16.75 -3.94 8.56
CA SER A 19 17.23 -3.32 9.80
C SER A 19 18.76 -3.25 9.81
N SER A 20 19.34 -2.22 10.44
CA SER A 20 20.80 -2.09 10.58
C SER A 20 21.46 -3.24 11.34
N ASN A 21 20.66 -4.01 12.08
CA ASN A 21 21.12 -5.14 12.89
C ASN A 21 20.96 -6.48 12.16
N ASP A 22 20.39 -6.50 10.95
CA ASP A 22 20.19 -7.74 10.20
C ASP A 22 21.52 -8.24 9.63
N PRO A 23 21.79 -9.56 9.66
CA PRO A 23 22.98 -10.12 9.04
C PRO A 23 23.05 -9.77 7.54
N GLY A 24 24.18 -9.23 7.09
CA GLY A 24 24.38 -8.82 5.70
C GLY A 24 23.82 -7.43 5.36
N ALA A 25 23.35 -6.65 6.35
CA ALA A 25 22.96 -5.26 6.13
C ALA A 25 24.14 -4.43 5.61
N ILE A 26 23.89 -3.69 4.52
CA ILE A 26 24.86 -2.78 3.90
C ILE A 26 24.38 -1.35 4.11
N GLN A 27 25.23 -0.49 4.67
CA GLN A 27 24.87 0.91 4.90
C GLN A 27 24.84 1.69 3.58
N MET A 28 23.64 2.06 3.14
CA MET A 28 23.40 2.93 1.98
C MET A 28 21.99 3.52 2.04
N THR A 29 21.65 4.40 1.10
CA THR A 29 20.29 4.95 0.92
C THR A 29 19.68 4.47 -0.39
N TRP A 30 18.38 4.71 -0.58
CA TRP A 30 17.70 4.33 -1.83
C TRP A 30 18.28 5.00 -3.08
N VAL A 31 18.95 6.16 -2.93
CA VAL A 31 19.60 6.89 -4.04
C VAL A 31 20.79 6.10 -4.61
N ASP A 32 21.41 5.27 -3.77
CA ASP A 32 22.58 4.47 -4.14
C ASP A 32 22.19 3.13 -4.80
N VAL A 33 20.90 2.75 -4.73
CA VAL A 33 20.37 1.51 -5.29
C VAL A 33 20.07 1.69 -6.78
N ALA A 34 20.66 0.85 -7.64
CA ALA A 34 20.36 0.84 -9.06
C ALA A 34 18.87 0.51 -9.31
N SER A 35 18.25 1.19 -10.28
CA SER A 35 16.80 1.08 -10.53
C SER A 35 16.33 -0.31 -10.93
N ASP A 36 17.21 -1.18 -11.42
CA ASP A 36 16.93 -2.57 -11.75
C ASP A 36 17.44 -3.58 -10.71
N LYS A 37 17.78 -3.09 -9.50
CA LYS A 37 18.24 -3.90 -8.36
C LYS A 37 17.43 -3.69 -7.10
N LEU A 38 16.38 -2.87 -7.14
CA LEU A 38 15.49 -2.68 -6.01
C LEU A 38 14.50 -3.86 -5.93
N LEU A 39 14.42 -4.49 -4.75
CA LEU A 39 13.32 -5.37 -4.37
C LEU A 39 12.47 -4.64 -3.34
N GLU A 40 11.29 -4.20 -3.75
CA GLU A 40 10.36 -3.52 -2.86
C GLU A 40 9.77 -4.48 -1.81
N PRO A 41 9.57 -4.02 -0.57
CA PRO A 41 8.89 -4.82 0.44
C PRO A 41 7.44 -5.06 0.05
N ILE A 42 6.93 -6.24 0.38
CA ILE A 42 5.51 -6.60 0.17
C ILE A 42 4.65 -5.83 1.18
N VAL A 43 3.60 -5.19 0.69
CA VAL A 43 2.57 -4.58 1.55
C VAL A 43 1.91 -5.65 2.40
N ASN A 44 1.93 -5.47 3.72
CA ASN A 44 1.39 -6.45 4.66
C ASN A 44 0.17 -5.92 5.43
N LEU A 45 -0.37 -6.75 6.32
CA LEU A 45 -1.54 -6.39 7.14
C LEU A 45 -1.26 -5.20 8.07
N GLU A 46 -0.05 -5.09 8.62
CA GLU A 46 0.31 -4.00 9.52
C GLU A 46 0.28 -2.65 8.79
N ASP A 47 0.71 -2.60 7.53
CA ASP A 47 0.61 -1.39 6.71
C ASP A 47 -0.85 -0.96 6.48
N MET A 48 -1.75 -1.94 6.27
CA MET A 48 -3.18 -1.69 6.12
C MET A 48 -3.79 -1.17 7.43
N LEU A 49 -3.46 -1.79 8.56
CA LEU A 49 -3.94 -1.36 9.88
C LEU A 49 -3.47 0.06 10.22
N ARG A 50 -2.19 0.36 9.95
CA ARG A 50 -1.61 1.69 10.17
C ARG A 50 -2.25 2.76 9.27
N SER A 51 -2.61 2.38 8.04
CA SER A 51 -3.35 3.25 7.11
C SER A 51 -4.77 3.52 7.58
N LEU A 52 -5.46 2.48 8.07
CA LEU A 52 -6.82 2.57 8.60
C LEU A 52 -6.89 3.46 9.84
N GLU A 53 -5.97 3.30 10.79
CA GLU A 53 -5.93 4.08 12.03
C GLU A 53 -5.84 5.59 11.77
N LYS A 54 -5.16 6.00 10.69
CA LYS A 54 -4.97 7.40 10.31
C LYS A 54 -6.12 7.95 9.47
N THR A 55 -7.02 7.11 8.99
CA THR A 55 -8.13 7.50 8.11
C THR A 55 -9.42 7.61 8.91
N LYS A 56 -9.97 8.82 8.99
CA LYS A 56 -11.25 9.05 9.68
C LYS A 56 -12.43 8.80 8.72
N PRO A 57 -13.57 8.29 9.21
CA PRO A 57 -14.80 8.25 8.44
C PRO A 57 -15.16 9.64 7.91
N THR A 58 -15.48 9.72 6.61
CA THR A 58 -15.81 11.00 5.95
C THR A 58 -17.30 11.31 5.97
N VAL A 59 -18.14 10.30 6.16
CA VAL A 59 -19.60 10.42 6.20
C VAL A 59 -20.04 10.28 7.66
N ASN A 60 -20.83 11.25 8.13
CA ASN A 60 -21.42 11.22 9.45
C ASN A 60 -22.88 10.71 9.39
N GLU A 61 -23.49 10.51 10.56
CA GLU A 61 -24.87 10.00 10.64
C GLU A 61 -25.90 10.96 10.03
N GLU A 62 -25.73 12.27 10.18
CA GLU A 62 -26.67 13.26 9.62
C GLU A 62 -26.72 13.21 8.09
N ASP A 63 -25.59 12.94 7.44
CA ASP A 63 -25.52 12.77 6.00
C ASP A 63 -26.33 11.52 5.57
N LEU A 64 -26.25 10.45 6.36
CA LEU A 64 -27.04 9.23 6.11
C LEU A 64 -28.55 9.48 6.31
N GLU A 65 -28.94 10.24 7.33
CA GLU A 65 -30.34 10.59 7.58
C GLU A 65 -30.96 11.39 6.41
N LYS A 66 -30.21 12.36 5.85
CA LYS A 66 -30.66 13.13 4.69
C LYS A 66 -30.87 12.25 3.46
N LEU A 67 -29.94 11.32 3.21
CA LEU A 67 -30.04 10.37 2.10
C LEU A 67 -31.22 9.42 2.29
N LYS A 68 -31.45 8.96 3.51
CA LYS A 68 -32.59 8.10 3.85
C LYS A 68 -33.91 8.82 3.61
N LYS A 69 -34.05 10.06 4.10
CA LYS A 69 -35.25 10.88 3.87
C LYS A 69 -35.52 11.11 2.39
N PHE A 70 -34.50 11.47 1.62
CA PHE A 70 -34.64 11.61 0.16
C PHE A 70 -35.16 10.31 -0.48
N THR A 71 -34.62 9.18 -0.07
CA THR A 71 -35.05 7.86 -0.57
C THR A 71 -36.51 7.57 -0.21
N GLU A 72 -36.95 7.92 1.00
CA GLU A 72 -38.33 7.74 1.47
C GLU A 72 -39.33 8.66 0.75
N ASP A 73 -38.94 9.92 0.49
CA ASP A 73 -39.80 10.94 -0.13
C ASP A 73 -40.02 10.70 -1.63
N PHE A 74 -39.03 10.13 -2.34
CA PHE A 74 -39.03 10.05 -3.82
C PHE A 74 -38.99 8.62 -4.38
N GLY A 75 -38.53 7.62 -3.63
CA GLY A 75 -38.47 6.23 -4.11
C GLY A 75 -37.63 6.08 -5.39
N GLN A 76 -38.09 5.23 -6.33
CA GLN A 76 -37.40 4.99 -7.61
C GLN A 76 -37.94 5.83 -8.78
N GLU A 77 -39.13 6.42 -8.63
CA GLU A 77 -39.84 7.12 -9.71
C GLU A 77 -39.84 8.66 -9.55
N GLY A 78 -39.06 9.17 -8.59
CA GLY A 78 -38.93 10.59 -8.28
C GLY A 78 -38.19 11.42 -9.32
#